data_AF-A0A3D2VKK4-F1
#
_entry.id   AF-A0A3D2VKK4-F1
#
_cell.length_a   1.000
_cell.length_b   1.000
_cell.length_c   1.000
_cell.angle_alpha   90.00
_cell.angle_beta   90.00
_cell.angle_gamma   90.00
#
_symmetry.space_group_name_H-M   'P 1'
#
loop_
_entity.id
_entity.type
_entity.pdbx_description
1 polymer ?
#
loop_
_entity_poly.entity_id
_entity_poly.type
_entity_poly.pdbx_seq_one_letter_code
_entity_poly.pdbx_strand_id
1 'polypeptide(L)'
;MTRRWTTGHGVVTVLAVLLVTGCSAPLQSARSAATVGPATLSTAEVLDAAQEVQDRVAQAGAPQPAGLAINQALISTWIEEQLTAALAQQARVSVSNAEVENKLREVAQRNGLSVEKFAEAYAVQEGTWVLPSALRDYTKTFLLQQKVSRTLGAKGQPAGQAFAKALTRESQKLGVTVSPRYGAWDAQTLQLVAAPDLVSVPAQPALPGQGAGPADR
;
A
#
# COMPACT_ATOMS: atom_id res chain seq x y z
N MET A 1 -24.49 76.05 18.64
CA MET A 1 -25.46 75.97 19.76
C MET A 1 -25.84 74.50 19.93
N THR A 2 -25.28 73.85 20.95
CA THR A 2 -26.01 73.24 22.11
C THR A 2 -26.90 72.04 21.71
N ARG A 3 -26.46 70.80 21.96
CA ARG A 3 -26.59 70.00 23.22
C ARG A 3 -27.60 68.86 22.97
N ARG A 4 -27.16 67.58 23.08
CA ARG A 4 -27.59 66.59 24.10
C ARG A 4 -28.88 65.81 23.72
N TRP A 5 -29.13 64.51 24.00
CA TRP A 5 -28.56 63.48 24.89
C TRP A 5 -29.18 62.10 24.55
N THR A 6 -28.42 61.01 24.81
CA THR A 6 -28.80 59.66 25.36
C THR A 6 -30.03 58.93 24.80
N THR A 7 -30.07 57.61 24.53
CA THR A 7 -29.84 56.46 25.45
C THR A 7 -30.13 55.16 24.69
N GLY A 8 -29.40 54.06 24.99
CA GLY A 8 -29.82 52.62 24.95
C GLY A 8 -30.41 52.04 23.66
N HIS A 9 -30.08 50.84 23.20
CA HIS A 9 -29.93 49.60 23.94
C HIS A 9 -29.02 48.66 23.14
N GLY A 10 -28.02 48.09 23.81
CA GLY A 10 -27.17 47.05 23.23
C GLY A 10 -27.96 45.76 23.08
N VAL A 11 -28.16 45.31 21.85
CA VAL A 11 -28.43 43.91 21.56
C VAL A 11 -27.08 43.31 21.18
N VAL A 12 -26.42 42.70 22.17
CA VAL A 12 -25.25 41.86 21.94
C VAL A 12 -25.78 40.54 21.40
N THR A 13 -25.88 40.43 20.08
CA THR A 13 -26.10 39.15 19.42
C THR A 13 -24.81 38.37 19.53
N VAL A 14 -24.77 37.43 20.48
CA VAL A 14 -23.72 36.41 20.58
C VAL A 14 -23.83 35.55 19.33
N LEU A 15 -23.03 35.86 18.31
CA LEU A 15 -22.76 34.93 17.21
C LEU A 15 -21.98 33.77 17.83
N ALA A 16 -22.68 32.66 18.08
CA ALA A 16 -22.03 31.39 18.33
C ALA A 16 -21.31 30.99 17.05
N VAL A 17 -20.03 31.35 16.95
CA VAL A 17 -19.12 30.82 15.93
C VAL A 17 -18.92 29.35 16.27
N LEU A 18 -19.68 28.48 15.61
CA LEU A 18 -19.40 27.05 15.58
C LEU A 18 -18.11 26.86 14.78
N LEU A 19 -16.98 27.04 15.45
CA LEU A 19 -15.68 26.53 15.01
C LEU A 19 -15.74 25.00 15.11
N VAL A 20 -16.32 24.36 14.10
CA VAL A 20 -16.05 22.95 13.84
C VAL A 20 -14.64 22.87 13.27
N THR A 21 -13.64 23.03 14.12
CA THR A 21 -12.29 22.50 13.86
C THR A 21 -12.34 21.01 14.16
N GLY A 22 -13.09 20.27 13.34
CA GLY A 22 -12.91 18.83 13.25
C GLY A 22 -11.53 18.59 12.67
N CYS A 23 -10.66 17.93 13.43
CA CYS A 23 -9.30 17.56 13.03
C CYS A 23 -9.28 16.95 11.62
N SER A 24 -8.91 17.75 10.61
CA SER A 24 -8.77 17.29 9.24
C SER A 24 -7.39 16.67 9.02
N ALA A 25 -7.13 15.55 9.70
CA ALA A 25 -6.17 14.50 9.33
C ALA A 25 -6.32 13.38 10.39
N PRO A 26 -7.13 12.34 10.12
CA PRO A 26 -6.63 11.14 9.43
C PRO A 26 -7.66 10.47 8.49
N LEU A 27 -8.45 11.24 7.72
CA LEU A 27 -9.32 10.65 6.69
C LEU A 27 -8.52 10.06 5.51
N GLN A 28 -7.27 10.47 5.33
CA GLN A 28 -6.39 10.00 4.25
C GLN A 28 -5.86 8.57 4.53
N SER A 29 -5.52 8.26 5.78
CA SER A 29 -5.09 6.92 6.21
C SER A 29 -6.24 5.90 6.24
N ALA A 30 -7.49 6.36 6.39
CA ALA A 30 -8.67 5.51 6.26
C ALA A 30 -8.99 5.13 4.79
N ARG A 31 -8.40 5.85 3.82
CA ARG A 31 -8.70 5.72 2.38
C ARG A 31 -7.54 5.14 1.56
N SER A 32 -6.34 5.09 2.12
CA SER A 32 -5.17 4.46 1.50
C SER A 32 -4.98 3.03 2.02
N ALA A 33 -4.76 2.09 1.11
CA ALA A 33 -4.30 0.74 1.43
C ALA A 33 -2.80 0.70 1.68
N ALA A 34 -2.01 1.39 0.85
CA ALA A 34 -0.56 1.50 0.99
C ALA A 34 -0.01 2.78 0.35
N THR A 35 1.18 3.19 0.76
CA THR A 35 1.96 4.25 0.11
C THR A 35 3.41 3.81 -0.10
N VAL A 36 4.03 4.32 -1.16
CA VAL A 36 5.47 4.19 -1.44
C VAL A 36 5.97 5.56 -1.87
N GLY A 37 6.64 6.28 -0.96
CA GLY A 37 6.95 7.70 -1.18
C GLY A 37 5.69 8.52 -1.48
N PRO A 38 5.62 9.25 -2.61
CA PRO A 38 4.44 10.01 -2.99
C PRO A 38 3.32 9.16 -3.62
N ALA A 39 3.62 7.92 -4.05
CA ALA A 39 2.64 7.04 -4.66
C ALA A 39 1.68 6.51 -3.59
N THR A 40 0.38 6.46 -3.92
CA THR A 40 -0.67 6.00 -3.01
C THR A 40 -1.55 5.00 -3.73
N LEU A 41 -1.77 3.85 -3.11
CA LEU A 41 -2.80 2.88 -3.47
C LEU A 41 -4.00 3.10 -2.55
N SER A 42 -5.18 3.31 -3.11
CA SER A 42 -6.40 3.49 -2.34
C SER A 42 -6.99 2.15 -1.89
N THR A 43 -7.75 2.18 -0.79
CA THR A 43 -8.52 1.04 -0.32
C THR A 43 -9.58 0.61 -1.35
N ALA A 44 -10.18 1.56 -2.06
CA ALA A 44 -11.19 1.26 -3.08
C ALA A 44 -10.59 0.45 -4.22
N GLU A 45 -9.44 0.86 -4.76
CA GLU A 45 -8.75 0.14 -5.84
C GLU A 45 -8.41 -1.31 -5.45
N VAL A 46 -7.96 -1.54 -4.22
CA VAL A 46 -7.68 -2.90 -3.72
C VAL A 46 -8.95 -3.75 -3.65
N LEU A 47 -10.05 -3.18 -3.12
CA LEU A 47 -11.30 -3.91 -2.95
C LEU A 47 -11.97 -4.21 -4.30
N ASP A 48 -11.95 -3.26 -5.25
CA ASP A 48 -12.49 -3.44 -6.59
C ASP A 48 -11.71 -4.54 -7.34
N ALA A 49 -10.38 -4.50 -7.29
CA ALA A 49 -9.55 -5.55 -7.87
C ALA A 49 -9.75 -6.91 -7.19
N ALA A 50 -9.88 -6.95 -5.86
CA ALA A 50 -10.14 -8.19 -5.13
C ALA A 50 -11.50 -8.79 -5.48
N GLN A 51 -12.53 -7.96 -5.65
CA GLN A 51 -13.84 -8.42 -6.12
C GLN A 51 -13.75 -9.03 -7.51
N GLU A 52 -13.04 -8.39 -8.45
CA GLU A 52 -12.84 -8.94 -9.80
C GLU A 52 -12.12 -10.30 -9.75
N VAL A 53 -11.09 -10.43 -8.91
CA VAL A 53 -10.42 -11.72 -8.68
C VAL A 53 -11.40 -12.77 -8.16
N GLN A 54 -12.19 -12.44 -7.14
CA GLN A 54 -13.17 -13.37 -6.56
C GLN A 54 -14.23 -13.81 -7.57
N ASP A 55 -14.69 -12.90 -8.42
CA ASP A 55 -15.66 -13.21 -9.47
C ASP A 55 -15.05 -14.15 -10.51
N ARG A 56 -13.78 -13.96 -10.89
CA ARG A 56 -13.07 -14.83 -11.84
C ARG A 56 -12.78 -16.21 -11.26
N VAL A 57 -12.35 -16.29 -10.00
CA VAL A 57 -12.12 -17.58 -9.31
C VAL A 57 -13.44 -18.36 -9.21
N ALA A 58 -14.54 -17.68 -8.89
CA ALA A 58 -15.87 -18.29 -8.86
C ALA A 58 -16.30 -18.80 -10.25
N GLN A 59 -16.08 -18.01 -11.31
CA GLN A 59 -16.36 -18.42 -12.69
C GLN A 59 -15.52 -19.62 -13.14
N ALA A 60 -14.28 -19.73 -12.66
CA ALA A 60 -13.40 -20.87 -12.91
C ALA A 60 -13.77 -22.13 -12.11
N GLY A 61 -14.75 -22.05 -11.19
CA GLY A 61 -15.15 -23.16 -10.33
C GLY A 61 -14.09 -23.57 -9.31
N ALA A 62 -13.17 -22.66 -8.99
CA ALA A 62 -12.09 -22.91 -8.03
C ALA A 62 -12.51 -22.53 -6.58
N PRO A 63 -11.85 -23.08 -5.54
CA PRO A 63 -12.10 -22.68 -4.17
C PRO A 63 -11.85 -21.19 -3.94
N GLN A 64 -12.78 -20.49 -3.30
CA GLN A 64 -12.63 -19.05 -3.04
C GLN A 64 -11.51 -18.80 -2.02
N PRO A 65 -10.48 -18.01 -2.37
CA PRO A 65 -9.47 -17.60 -1.41
C PRO A 65 -10.05 -16.61 -0.39
N ALA A 66 -9.43 -16.53 0.77
CA ALA A 66 -9.79 -15.52 1.76
C ALA A 66 -9.59 -14.11 1.18
N GLY A 67 -10.60 -13.25 1.24
CA GLY A 67 -10.52 -11.90 0.67
C GLY A 67 -9.35 -11.07 1.21
N LEU A 68 -8.99 -11.28 2.49
CA LEU A 68 -7.80 -10.65 3.07
C LEU A 68 -6.50 -11.08 2.37
N ALA A 69 -6.36 -12.35 1.99
CA ALA A 69 -5.17 -12.85 1.31
C ALA A 69 -5.03 -12.23 -0.10
N ILE A 70 -6.14 -12.09 -0.83
CA ILE A 70 -6.15 -11.39 -2.13
C ILE A 70 -5.72 -9.95 -1.94
N ASN A 71 -6.30 -9.23 -0.98
CA ASN A 71 -5.95 -7.83 -0.70
C ASN A 71 -4.46 -7.68 -0.38
N GLN A 72 -3.91 -8.55 0.46
CA GLN A 72 -2.48 -8.52 0.83
C GLN A 72 -1.56 -8.80 -0.35
N ALA A 73 -1.93 -9.73 -1.24
CA ALA A 73 -1.16 -10.01 -2.44
C ALA A 73 -1.18 -8.82 -3.41
N LEU A 74 -2.35 -8.24 -3.67
CA LEU A 74 -2.49 -7.05 -4.54
C LEU A 74 -1.67 -5.88 -4.02
N ILE A 75 -1.69 -5.63 -2.70
CA ILE A 75 -0.87 -4.58 -2.09
C ILE A 75 0.62 -4.91 -2.20
N SER A 76 1.02 -6.16 -1.95
CA SER A 76 2.43 -6.59 -2.05
C SER A 76 2.96 -6.39 -3.46
N THR A 77 2.21 -6.84 -4.48
CA THR A 77 2.56 -6.67 -5.89
C THR A 77 2.68 -5.19 -6.24
N TRP A 78 1.71 -4.35 -5.83
CA TRP A 78 1.79 -2.92 -6.09
C TRP A 78 3.02 -2.26 -5.46
N ILE A 79 3.35 -2.60 -4.21
CA ILE A 79 4.57 -2.09 -3.54
C ILE A 79 5.81 -2.50 -4.32
N GLU A 80 5.91 -3.77 -4.71
CA GLU A 80 7.04 -4.29 -5.48
C GLU A 80 7.21 -3.58 -6.83
N GLU A 81 6.10 -3.29 -7.52
CA GLU A 81 6.08 -2.50 -8.76
C GLU A 81 6.65 -1.09 -8.55
N GLN A 82 6.19 -0.38 -7.51
CA GLN A 82 6.68 0.97 -7.20
C GLN A 82 8.18 0.97 -6.88
N LEU A 83 8.64 0.04 -6.03
CA LEU A 83 10.05 -0.06 -5.64
C LEU A 83 10.93 -0.45 -6.83
N THR A 84 10.48 -1.39 -7.66
CA THR A 84 11.19 -1.80 -8.88
C THR A 84 11.29 -0.64 -9.87
N ALA A 85 10.20 0.10 -10.07
CA ALA A 85 10.18 1.26 -10.96
C ALA A 85 11.18 2.34 -10.48
N ALA A 86 11.21 2.63 -9.19
CA ALA A 86 12.16 3.57 -8.60
C ALA A 86 13.63 3.12 -8.81
N LEU A 87 13.94 1.85 -8.57
CA LEU A 87 15.27 1.30 -8.84
C LEU A 87 15.65 1.36 -10.32
N ALA A 88 14.72 1.06 -11.22
CA ALA A 88 14.96 1.13 -12.66
C ALA A 88 15.31 2.55 -13.10
N GLN A 89 14.62 3.56 -12.58
CA GLN A 89 14.93 4.97 -12.84
C GLN A 89 16.36 5.31 -12.38
N GLN A 90 16.74 4.91 -11.17
CA GLN A 90 18.10 5.14 -10.65
C GLN A 90 19.18 4.44 -11.48
N ALA A 91 18.89 3.22 -11.95
CA ALA A 91 19.78 2.44 -12.80
C ALA A 91 19.76 2.89 -14.28
N ARG A 92 18.92 3.88 -14.64
CA ARG A 92 18.66 4.31 -16.02
C ARG A 92 18.29 3.14 -16.94
N VAL A 93 17.52 2.20 -16.40
CA VAL A 93 17.01 1.02 -17.09
C VAL A 93 15.57 1.29 -17.50
N SER A 94 15.23 0.95 -18.74
CA SER A 94 13.86 1.01 -19.26
C SER A 94 13.48 -0.28 -19.96
N VAL A 95 12.18 -0.49 -20.13
CA VAL A 95 11.57 -1.58 -20.88
C VAL A 95 10.64 -0.95 -21.91
N SER A 96 10.80 -1.33 -23.17
CA SER A 96 9.97 -0.85 -24.28
C SER A 96 8.67 -1.64 -24.37
N ASN A 97 7.66 -1.06 -25.03
CA ASN A 97 6.40 -1.75 -25.31
C ASN A 97 6.61 -3.05 -26.08
N ALA A 98 7.52 -3.05 -27.06
CA ALA A 98 7.82 -4.24 -27.86
C ALA A 98 8.39 -5.39 -27.01
N GLU A 99 9.23 -5.10 -26.02
CA GLU A 99 9.75 -6.11 -25.10
C GLU A 99 8.66 -6.75 -24.24
N VAL A 100 7.72 -5.94 -23.73
CA VAL A 100 6.57 -6.44 -22.97
C VAL A 100 5.71 -7.36 -23.83
N GLU A 101 5.35 -6.91 -25.03
CA GLU A 101 4.51 -7.69 -25.96
C GLU A 101 5.19 -8.98 -26.44
N ASN A 102 6.50 -8.92 -26.72
CA ASN A 102 7.29 -10.10 -27.04
C ASN A 102 7.28 -11.09 -25.88
N LYS A 103 7.44 -10.61 -24.64
CA LYS A 103 7.46 -11.48 -23.46
C LYS A 103 6.10 -12.13 -23.20
N LEU A 104 5.02 -11.38 -23.33
CA LEU A 104 3.66 -11.92 -23.20
C LEU A 104 3.40 -13.02 -24.22
N ARG A 105 3.72 -12.78 -25.51
CA ARG A 105 3.60 -13.81 -26.56
C ARG A 105 4.45 -15.04 -26.27
N GLU A 106 5.70 -14.84 -25.87
CA GLU A 106 6.62 -15.94 -25.54
C GLU A 106 6.08 -16.82 -24.41
N VAL A 107 5.58 -16.21 -23.32
CA VAL A 107 5.04 -16.94 -22.18
C VAL A 107 3.73 -17.64 -22.54
N ALA A 108 2.82 -16.95 -23.24
CA ALA A 108 1.56 -17.55 -23.67
C ALA A 108 1.78 -18.75 -24.60
N GLN A 109 2.68 -18.62 -25.59
CA GLN A 109 3.04 -19.70 -26.52
C GLN A 109 3.66 -20.89 -25.81
N ARG A 110 4.53 -20.68 -24.82
CA ARG A 110 5.09 -21.78 -24.01
C ARG A 110 4.03 -22.56 -23.23
N ASN A 111 2.92 -21.91 -22.88
CA ASN A 111 1.78 -22.56 -22.22
C ASN A 111 0.75 -23.11 -23.23
N GLY A 112 0.99 -22.99 -24.53
CA GLY A 112 0.05 -23.41 -25.58
C GLY A 112 -1.21 -22.55 -25.64
N LEU A 113 -1.16 -21.30 -25.16
CA LEU A 113 -2.30 -20.38 -25.06
C LEU A 113 -2.11 -19.15 -25.95
N SER A 114 -3.23 -18.50 -26.29
CA SER A 114 -3.19 -17.09 -26.74
C SER A 114 -2.86 -16.19 -25.56
N VAL A 115 -2.46 -14.94 -25.82
CA VAL A 115 -2.15 -13.98 -24.73
C VAL A 115 -3.38 -13.73 -23.86
N GLU A 116 -4.56 -13.65 -24.47
CA GLU A 116 -5.84 -13.45 -23.78
C GLU A 116 -6.17 -14.64 -22.88
N LYS A 117 -6.06 -15.88 -23.39
CA LYS A 117 -6.30 -17.08 -22.58
C LYS A 117 -5.27 -17.24 -21.46
N PHE A 118 -4.02 -16.86 -21.72
CA PHE A 118 -2.98 -16.84 -20.68
C PHE A 118 -3.33 -15.85 -19.58
N ALA A 119 -3.79 -14.65 -19.93
CA ALA A 119 -4.18 -13.63 -18.96
C ALA A 119 -5.34 -14.09 -18.06
N GLU A 120 -6.36 -14.71 -18.64
CA GLU A 120 -7.50 -15.28 -17.90
C GLU A 120 -7.06 -16.39 -16.95
N ALA A 121 -6.20 -17.32 -17.42
CA ALA A 121 -5.68 -18.39 -16.58
C ALA A 121 -4.77 -17.86 -15.46
N TYR A 122 -3.98 -16.83 -15.73
CA TYR A 122 -3.06 -16.24 -14.76
C TYR A 122 -3.79 -15.46 -13.65
N ALA A 123 -4.93 -14.84 -13.96
CA ALA A 123 -5.72 -14.07 -13.00
C ALA A 123 -6.29 -14.89 -11.83
N VAL A 124 -6.52 -16.19 -12.06
CA VAL A 124 -7.02 -17.11 -11.03
C VAL A 124 -5.92 -17.94 -10.37
N GLN A 125 -4.65 -17.72 -10.73
CA GLN A 125 -3.54 -18.41 -10.13
C GLN A 125 -3.32 -17.93 -8.68
N GLU A 126 -3.42 -18.87 -7.74
CA GLU A 126 -3.21 -18.63 -6.32
C GLU A 126 -1.84 -17.98 -6.06
N GLY A 127 -1.81 -16.96 -5.20
CA GLY A 127 -0.59 -16.29 -4.73
C GLY A 127 -0.23 -15.01 -5.47
N THR A 128 -0.68 -14.80 -6.72
CA THR A 128 -0.38 -13.56 -7.46
C THR A 128 -1.63 -12.81 -7.92
N TRP A 129 -2.71 -13.51 -8.31
CA TRP A 129 -4.00 -12.92 -8.70
C TRP A 129 -3.91 -11.69 -9.62
N VAL A 130 -3.05 -11.77 -10.65
CA VAL A 130 -2.82 -10.66 -11.58
C VAL A 130 -3.93 -10.61 -12.61
N LEU A 131 -4.79 -9.60 -12.48
CA LEU A 131 -5.90 -9.37 -13.40
C LEU A 131 -5.41 -9.17 -14.85
N PRO A 132 -6.21 -9.52 -15.87
CA PRO A 132 -5.82 -9.35 -17.27
C PRO A 132 -5.43 -7.91 -17.61
N SER A 133 -6.11 -6.92 -17.00
CA SER A 133 -5.81 -5.50 -17.12
C SER A 133 -4.44 -5.11 -16.55
N ALA A 134 -3.97 -5.81 -15.51
CA ALA A 134 -2.70 -5.56 -14.83
C ALA A 134 -1.53 -6.37 -15.42
N LEU A 135 -1.80 -7.41 -16.21
CA LEU A 135 -0.79 -8.35 -16.70
C LEU A 135 0.36 -7.68 -17.45
N ARG A 136 0.06 -6.62 -18.20
CA ARG A 136 1.05 -5.89 -18.99
C ARG A 136 2.03 -5.13 -18.08
N ASP A 137 1.54 -4.46 -17.04
CA ASP A 137 2.38 -3.74 -16.08
C ASP A 137 3.15 -4.71 -15.18
N TYR A 138 2.53 -5.81 -14.76
CA TYR A 138 3.23 -6.90 -14.09
C TYR A 138 4.40 -7.45 -14.93
N THR A 139 4.18 -7.69 -16.22
CA THR A 139 5.22 -8.16 -17.14
C THR A 139 6.33 -7.12 -17.32
N LYS A 140 5.99 -5.84 -17.40
CA LYS A 140 6.96 -4.76 -17.45
C LYS A 140 7.82 -4.74 -16.19
N THR A 141 7.22 -4.86 -15.01
CA THR A 141 7.92 -4.92 -13.73
C THR A 141 8.87 -6.11 -13.69
N PHE A 142 8.42 -7.30 -14.06
CA PHE A 142 9.28 -8.48 -14.18
C PHE A 142 10.50 -8.25 -15.09
N LEU A 143 10.31 -7.63 -16.26
CA LEU A 143 11.41 -7.31 -17.17
C LEU A 143 12.36 -6.26 -16.58
N LEU A 144 11.84 -5.25 -15.88
CA LEU A 144 12.65 -4.26 -15.17
C LEU A 144 13.49 -4.93 -14.08
N GLN A 145 12.91 -5.81 -13.27
CA GLN A 145 13.63 -6.56 -12.23
C GLN A 145 14.79 -7.33 -12.83
N GLN A 146 14.59 -8.04 -13.94
CA GLN A 146 15.68 -8.76 -14.61
C GLN A 146 16.79 -7.83 -15.09
N LYS A 147 16.45 -6.71 -15.73
CA LYS A 147 17.43 -5.76 -16.25
C LYS A 147 18.19 -5.07 -15.11
N VAL A 148 17.50 -4.60 -14.08
CA VAL A 148 18.10 -3.98 -12.89
C VAL A 148 18.99 -5.00 -12.17
N SER A 149 18.52 -6.23 -11.95
CA SER A 149 19.32 -7.29 -11.32
C SER A 149 20.62 -7.55 -12.08
N ARG A 150 20.58 -7.61 -13.42
CA ARG A 150 21.77 -7.75 -14.25
C ARG A 150 22.72 -6.56 -14.11
N THR A 151 22.20 -5.33 -14.17
CA THR A 151 23.00 -4.12 -14.00
C THR A 151 23.68 -4.06 -12.62
N LEU A 152 22.98 -4.47 -11.56
CA LEU A 152 23.52 -4.48 -10.20
C LEU A 152 24.49 -5.64 -9.94
N GLY A 153 24.20 -6.82 -10.49
CA GLY A 153 25.02 -8.03 -10.35
C GLY A 153 26.36 -7.98 -11.10
N ALA A 154 26.51 -7.08 -12.08
CA ALA A 154 27.77 -6.85 -12.79
C ALA A 154 28.94 -6.42 -11.87
N LYS A 155 28.67 -6.12 -10.59
CA LYS A 155 29.66 -5.73 -9.57
C LYS A 155 30.21 -6.91 -8.74
N GLY A 156 30.10 -8.15 -9.23
CA GLY A 156 30.70 -9.34 -8.59
C GLY A 156 29.88 -9.97 -7.44
N GLN A 157 28.67 -9.46 -7.18
CA GLN A 157 27.70 -10.05 -6.26
C GLN A 157 26.63 -10.83 -7.05
N PRO A 158 26.07 -11.94 -6.52
CA PRO A 158 24.93 -12.60 -7.16
C PRO A 158 23.78 -11.61 -7.43
N ALA A 159 23.31 -11.58 -8.68
CA ALA A 159 22.36 -10.56 -9.16
C ALA A 159 21.09 -10.44 -8.29
N GLY A 160 20.52 -11.57 -7.86
CA GLY A 160 19.35 -11.58 -6.98
C GLY A 160 19.62 -10.97 -5.60
N GLN A 161 20.79 -11.24 -5.01
CA GLN A 161 21.17 -10.66 -3.72
C GLN A 161 21.43 -9.15 -3.84
N ALA A 162 22.09 -8.72 -4.91
CA ALA A 162 22.30 -7.31 -5.19
C ALA A 162 20.99 -6.54 -5.38
N PHE A 163 20.03 -7.16 -6.09
CA PHE A 163 18.70 -6.62 -6.30
C PHE A 163 17.92 -6.52 -4.99
N ALA A 164 17.81 -7.60 -4.21
CA ALA A 164 17.11 -7.59 -2.92
C ALA A 164 17.67 -6.52 -1.97
N LYS A 165 19.01 -6.42 -1.87
CA LYS A 165 19.66 -5.39 -1.05
C LYS A 165 19.37 -3.97 -1.56
N ALA A 166 19.23 -3.78 -2.87
CA ALA A 166 18.84 -2.50 -3.44
C ALA A 166 17.36 -2.18 -3.15
N LEU A 167 16.47 -3.16 -3.26
CA LEU A 167 15.04 -3.01 -2.99
C LEU A 167 14.79 -2.66 -1.52
N THR A 168 15.47 -3.31 -0.58
CA THR A 168 15.42 -2.96 0.86
C THR A 168 15.85 -1.51 1.10
N ARG A 169 16.96 -1.07 0.51
CA ARG A 169 17.42 0.33 0.65
C ARG A 169 16.41 1.31 0.05
N GLU A 170 15.85 0.98 -1.11
CA GLU A 170 14.87 1.85 -1.77
C GLU A 170 13.57 1.92 -0.98
N SER A 171 13.11 0.80 -0.43
CA SER A 171 11.95 0.73 0.47
C SER A 171 12.14 1.61 1.71
N GLN A 172 13.30 1.54 2.35
CA GLN A 172 13.64 2.39 3.50
C GLN A 172 13.73 3.88 3.11
N LYS A 173 14.31 4.17 1.95
CA LYS A 173 14.50 5.53 1.45
C LYS A 173 13.18 6.21 1.08
N LEU A 174 12.30 5.51 0.37
CA LEU A 174 11.01 6.05 -0.08
C LEU A 174 9.98 6.09 1.05
N GLY A 175 10.11 5.20 2.03
CA GLY A 175 9.09 5.00 3.06
C GLY A 175 7.90 4.24 2.47
N VAL A 176 7.71 3.02 2.95
CA VAL A 176 6.54 2.21 2.62
C VAL A 176 5.62 2.19 3.83
N THR A 177 4.36 2.54 3.63
CA THR A 177 3.33 2.39 4.66
C THR A 177 2.21 1.52 4.15
N VAL A 178 1.62 0.72 5.04
CA VAL A 178 0.44 -0.10 4.74
C VAL A 178 -0.58 0.15 5.84
N SER A 179 -1.85 0.26 5.46
CA SER A 179 -2.95 0.39 6.42
C SER A 179 -2.96 -0.84 7.34
N PRO A 180 -3.01 -0.67 8.69
CA PRO A 180 -2.91 -1.77 9.65
C PRO A 180 -3.89 -2.93 9.43
N ARG A 181 -5.04 -2.66 8.80
CA ARG A 181 -6.02 -3.70 8.42
C ARG A 181 -5.47 -4.79 7.49
N TYR A 182 -4.41 -4.48 6.74
CA TYR A 182 -3.76 -5.39 5.80
C TYR A 182 -2.43 -5.93 6.31
N GLY A 183 -1.96 -5.44 7.47
CA GLY A 183 -0.67 -5.81 8.04
C GLY A 183 0.30 -4.63 8.12
N ALA A 184 1.59 -4.96 8.24
CA ALA A 184 2.70 -4.03 8.21
C ALA A 184 3.72 -4.47 7.15
N TRP A 185 4.39 -3.51 6.52
CA TRP A 185 5.47 -3.80 5.60
C TRP A 185 6.79 -3.99 6.35
N ASP A 186 7.46 -5.13 6.12
CA ASP A 186 8.82 -5.38 6.59
C ASP A 186 9.81 -5.19 5.44
N ALA A 187 10.60 -4.11 5.50
CA ALA A 187 11.59 -3.79 4.47
C ALA A 187 12.80 -4.75 4.46
N GLN A 188 13.06 -5.50 5.53
CA GLN A 188 14.15 -6.48 5.57
C GLN A 188 13.78 -7.76 4.82
N THR A 189 12.57 -8.26 5.06
CA THR A 189 12.06 -9.47 4.41
C THR A 189 11.38 -9.16 3.07
N LEU A 190 11.09 -7.88 2.78
CA LEU A 190 10.36 -7.40 1.61
C LEU A 190 8.96 -8.03 1.52
N GLN A 191 8.32 -8.19 2.67
CA GLN A 191 7.05 -8.88 2.81
C GLN A 191 6.08 -8.09 3.66
N LEU A 192 4.79 -8.34 3.41
CA LEU A 192 3.72 -7.96 4.31
C LEU A 192 3.64 -8.97 5.46
N VAL A 193 3.77 -8.47 6.68
CA VAL A 193 3.68 -9.23 7.92
C VAL A 193 2.44 -8.80 8.72
N ALA A 194 2.07 -9.56 9.75
CA ALA A 194 1.03 -9.14 10.66
C ALA A 194 1.37 -7.77 11.27
N ALA A 195 0.37 -6.88 11.37
CA ALA A 195 0.58 -5.60 12.02
C ALA A 195 0.94 -5.83 13.50
N PRO A 196 1.87 -5.06 14.09
CA PRO A 196 2.11 -5.10 15.52
C PRO A 196 0.81 -4.79 16.25
N ASP A 197 0.50 -5.57 17.28
CA ASP A 197 -0.75 -5.46 18.01
C ASP A 197 -0.79 -4.14 18.80
N LEU A 198 -1.39 -3.10 18.23
CA LEU A 198 -1.52 -1.78 18.86
C LEU A 198 -2.71 -1.70 19.83
N VAL A 199 -3.46 -2.80 20.03
CA VAL A 199 -4.70 -2.83 20.82
C VAL A 199 -4.50 -3.48 22.21
N SER A 200 -3.29 -3.95 22.52
CA SER A 200 -3.01 -4.68 23.77
C SER A 200 -2.04 -3.96 24.70
N VAL A 201 -2.10 -2.62 24.79
CA VAL A 201 -1.67 -1.94 26.02
C VAL A 201 -2.91 -1.78 26.89
N PRO A 202 -3.18 -2.67 27.86
CA PRO A 202 -4.12 -2.31 28.90
C PRO A 202 -3.58 -1.04 29.55
N ALA A 203 -4.37 0.04 29.49
CA ALA A 203 -4.18 1.14 30.42
C ALA A 203 -4.17 0.50 31.80
N GLN A 204 -2.99 0.46 32.44
CA GLN A 204 -2.89 -0.02 33.81
C GLN A 204 -3.92 0.77 34.61
N PRO A 205 -4.92 0.10 35.21
CA PRO A 205 -5.77 0.79 36.17
C PRO A 205 -4.82 1.34 37.23
N ALA A 206 -4.83 2.65 37.43
CA ALA A 206 -4.20 3.23 38.60
C ALA A 206 -4.73 2.46 39.82
N LEU A 207 -3.87 1.74 40.52
CA LEU A 207 -4.26 0.97 41.71
C LEU A 207 -4.88 1.95 42.70
N PRO A 208 -6.16 1.77 43.11
CA PRO A 208 -6.70 2.50 44.23
C PRO A 208 -5.98 2.00 45.49
N GLY A 209 -5.05 2.80 46.01
CA GLY A 209 -4.28 2.39 47.19
C GLY A 209 -2.99 3.16 47.48
N GLN A 210 -2.51 4.05 46.61
CA GLN A 210 -1.50 5.04 47.03
C GLN A 210 -2.19 6.20 47.73
N GLY A 211 -2.71 5.88 48.92
CA GLY A 211 -3.02 6.85 49.94
C GLY A 211 -1.73 7.50 50.41
N ALA A 212 -1.76 8.83 50.45
CA ALA A 212 -0.78 9.69 51.07
C ALA A 212 -0.37 9.15 52.45
N GLY A 213 0.93 9.18 52.74
CA GLY A 213 1.41 9.04 54.11
C GLY A 213 0.94 10.19 55.00
N PRO A 214 0.91 9.97 56.31
CA PRO A 214 1.49 10.88 57.28
C PRO A 214 2.60 10.12 58.04
N ALA A 215 3.82 10.64 58.13
CA ALA A 215 4.24 11.72 59.03
C ALA A 215 3.96 11.41 60.51
N ASP A 216 5.06 11.13 61.21
CA ASP A 216 5.36 11.46 62.61
C ASP A 216 5.08 10.43 63.73
N ARG A 217 6.17 10.20 64.50
CA ARG A 217 6.41 9.50 65.77
C ARG A 217 6.40 7.97 65.85
#